data_AF-A0EH97-F1
#
_entry.id   AF-A0EH97-F1
#
_cell.length_a   1.000
_cell.length_b   1.000
_cell.length_c   1.000
_cell.angle_alpha   90.00
_cell.angle_beta   90.00
_cell.angle_gamma   90.00
#
_symmetry.space_group_name_H-M   'P 1'
#
loop_
_entity.id
_entity.type
_entity.pdbx_description
1 polymer ?
#
loop_
_entity_poly.entity_id
_entity_poly.type
_entity_poly.pdbx_seq_one_letter_code
_entity_poly.pdbx_strand_id
1 'polypeptide(L)'
;MAKACKTRTCSDTKKTKSSECALALVGCISDGIKCIDKGKCSDYGTKEACSVGGTDGVCVFNPTSGSTKNGICKLFTQCSVGNSDQRACQNMPLTCKWTVATGTTSSSCVIHTCDSAAKGTAKCVTIPSFDGKQYTVCQPKGSKCVVGEPSSLTQDAYYKLSQYTYSCNAQTKKCIACGAGSSSNNNSTSINKSLDNPTNSTTDNYGSSLYVLLIFIYFIF
;
A
#
# COMPACT_ATOMS: atom_id res chain seq x y z
N MET A 1 26.95 -40.47 24.55
CA MET A 1 26.60 -39.72 23.32
C MET A 1 26.17 -38.33 23.74
N ALA A 2 26.95 -37.29 23.43
CA ALA A 2 26.58 -35.92 23.75
C ALA A 2 25.45 -35.46 22.82
N LYS A 3 24.32 -35.00 23.38
CA LYS A 3 23.29 -34.30 22.61
C LYS A 3 23.77 -32.88 22.39
N ALA A 4 24.17 -32.54 21.16
CA ALA A 4 24.46 -31.17 20.78
C ALA A 4 23.16 -30.42 20.51
N CYS A 5 22.98 -29.26 21.12
CA CYS A 5 21.91 -28.33 20.75
C CYS A 5 22.26 -27.67 19.41
N LYS A 6 21.26 -27.53 18.54
CA LYS A 6 21.36 -26.71 17.32
C LYS A 6 20.37 -25.56 17.41
N THR A 7 20.66 -24.47 16.70
CA THR A 7 19.69 -23.39 16.50
C THR A 7 18.47 -23.95 15.78
N ARG A 8 17.29 -23.62 16.31
CA ARG A 8 16.01 -24.03 15.72
C ARG A 8 15.74 -23.25 14.44
N THR A 9 15.37 -23.94 13.37
CA THR A 9 14.93 -23.34 12.11
C THR A 9 13.45 -23.60 11.87
N CYS A 10 12.82 -22.89 10.93
CA CYS A 10 11.42 -23.15 10.57
C CYS A 10 11.20 -24.61 10.17
N SER A 11 12.12 -25.17 9.37
CA SER A 11 12.07 -26.56 8.89
C SER A 11 12.08 -27.63 9.98
N ASP A 12 12.50 -27.29 11.21
CA ASP A 12 12.43 -28.22 12.36
C ASP A 12 10.99 -28.43 12.86
N THR A 13 10.05 -27.57 12.47
CA THR A 13 8.65 -27.61 12.90
C THR A 13 7.75 -28.13 11.80
N LYS A 14 7.02 -29.23 12.07
CA LYS A 14 6.10 -29.87 11.11
C LYS A 14 4.64 -29.46 11.37
N LYS A 15 4.38 -28.16 11.43
CA LYS A 15 3.02 -27.63 11.52
C LYS A 15 2.52 -27.30 10.12
N THR A 16 1.21 -27.47 9.93
CA THR A 16 0.56 -27.29 8.61
C THR A 16 -0.19 -25.97 8.51
N LYS A 17 -0.27 -25.20 9.60
CA LYS A 17 -0.88 -23.86 9.64
C LYS A 17 0.14 -22.79 9.93
N SER A 18 0.06 -21.68 9.20
CA SER A 18 1.00 -20.58 9.34
C SER A 18 0.92 -19.90 10.70
N SER A 19 -0.25 -19.86 11.33
CA SER A 19 -0.42 -19.38 12.71
C SER A 19 0.35 -20.25 13.71
N GLU A 20 0.34 -21.57 13.55
CA GLU A 20 1.11 -22.48 14.39
C GLU A 20 2.61 -22.37 14.15
N CYS A 21 3.02 -22.18 12.89
CA CYS A 21 4.42 -21.93 12.55
C CYS A 21 4.94 -20.63 13.17
N ALA A 22 4.15 -19.55 13.11
CA ALA A 22 4.50 -18.27 13.70
C ALA A 22 4.59 -18.32 15.24
N LEU A 23 3.75 -19.13 15.89
CA LEU A 23 3.85 -19.41 17.34
C LEU A 23 5.08 -20.25 17.69
N ALA A 24 5.48 -21.16 16.80
CA ALA A 24 6.63 -22.03 17.02
C ALA A 24 7.98 -21.29 16.89
N LEU A 25 8.08 -20.39 15.92
CA LEU A 25 9.22 -19.51 15.71
C LEU A 25 8.80 -18.29 14.85
N VAL A 26 9.11 -17.08 15.32
CA VAL A 26 8.78 -15.83 14.62
C VAL A 26 9.47 -15.81 13.26
N GLY A 27 8.75 -15.34 12.24
CA GLY A 27 9.25 -15.29 10.86
C GLY A 27 8.98 -16.56 10.05
N CYS A 28 8.43 -17.61 10.67
CA CYS A 28 8.01 -18.83 9.97
C CYS A 28 6.55 -18.77 9.52
N ILE A 29 6.29 -19.35 8.35
CA ILE A 29 4.94 -19.64 7.83
C ILE A 29 4.84 -21.12 7.45
N SER A 30 3.64 -21.61 7.13
CA SER A 30 3.45 -22.99 6.69
C SER A 30 3.37 -23.09 5.17
N ASP A 31 4.02 -24.09 4.58
CA ASP A 31 3.77 -24.49 3.19
C ASP A 31 2.57 -25.45 3.06
N GLY A 32 1.89 -25.76 4.16
CA GLY A 32 0.80 -26.75 4.24
C GLY A 32 1.24 -28.14 4.67
N ILE A 33 2.55 -28.39 4.77
CA ILE A 33 3.16 -29.66 5.19
C ILE A 33 4.13 -29.43 6.36
N LYS A 34 4.93 -28.36 6.29
CA LYS A 34 5.92 -27.97 7.29
C LYS A 34 6.03 -26.45 7.38
N CYS A 35 6.73 -25.98 8.40
CA CYS A 35 7.09 -24.59 8.49
C CYS A 35 8.32 -24.28 7.60
N ILE A 36 8.27 -23.12 6.97
CA ILE A 36 9.31 -22.55 6.11
C ILE A 36 9.56 -21.10 6.53
N ASP A 37 10.73 -20.56 6.21
CA ASP A 37 11.00 -19.13 6.38
C ASP A 37 10.07 -18.30 5.49
N LYS A 38 9.61 -17.16 6.00
CA LYS A 38 8.82 -16.21 5.20
C LYS A 38 9.72 -15.60 4.12
N GLY A 39 9.39 -15.89 2.86
CA GLY A 39 10.05 -15.38 1.66
C GLY A 39 9.21 -14.37 0.88
N LYS A 40 9.55 -14.20 -0.39
CA LYS A 40 8.78 -13.39 -1.35
C LYS A 40 7.58 -14.18 -1.85
N CYS A 41 6.57 -13.48 -2.40
CA CYS A 41 5.41 -14.13 -3.00
C CYS A 41 5.79 -15.19 -4.04
N SER A 42 6.82 -14.94 -4.84
CA SER A 42 7.31 -15.86 -5.88
C SER A 42 7.85 -17.19 -5.34
N ASP A 43 8.20 -17.25 -4.07
CA ASP A 43 8.85 -18.43 -3.45
C ASP A 43 7.80 -19.48 -3.03
N TYR A 44 6.51 -19.14 -3.08
CA TYR A 44 5.43 -19.96 -2.56
C TYR A 44 4.71 -20.75 -3.65
N GLY A 45 4.63 -22.07 -3.45
CA GLY A 45 3.88 -22.99 -4.31
C GLY A 45 2.50 -23.39 -3.77
N THR A 46 2.14 -22.96 -2.56
CA THR A 46 0.90 -23.40 -1.90
C THR A 46 0.01 -22.25 -1.45
N LYS A 47 -1.29 -22.51 -1.43
CA LYS A 47 -2.30 -21.55 -0.98
C LYS A 47 -2.06 -21.12 0.46
N GLU A 48 -1.67 -22.05 1.34
CA GLU A 48 -1.40 -21.77 2.76
C GLU A 48 -0.31 -20.69 2.91
N ALA A 49 0.85 -20.89 2.28
CA ALA A 49 1.95 -19.91 2.32
C ALA A 49 1.57 -18.59 1.64
N CYS A 50 0.97 -18.67 0.44
CA CYS A 50 0.60 -17.47 -0.32
C CYS A 50 -0.42 -16.59 0.39
N SER A 51 -1.34 -17.19 1.16
CA SER A 51 -2.39 -16.48 1.89
C SER A 51 -1.87 -15.53 2.97
N VAL A 52 -0.65 -15.76 3.47
CA VAL A 52 -0.03 -14.95 4.54
C VAL A 52 0.61 -13.67 3.99
N GLY A 53 0.90 -13.62 2.69
CA GLY A 53 1.71 -12.56 2.09
C GLY A 53 3.21 -12.84 2.18
N GLY A 54 3.98 -12.14 1.36
CA GLY A 54 5.43 -12.23 1.28
C GLY A 54 6.11 -11.13 2.07
N THR A 55 7.44 -11.16 2.08
CA THR A 55 8.28 -10.04 2.54
C THR A 55 8.22 -8.85 1.58
N ASP A 56 7.76 -9.08 0.35
CA ASP A 56 7.54 -8.12 -0.73
C ASP A 56 6.12 -7.55 -0.78
N GLY A 57 5.18 -8.07 0.03
CA GLY A 57 3.85 -7.49 0.20
C GLY A 57 2.71 -8.51 0.14
N VAL A 58 1.52 -8.03 -0.23
CA VAL A 58 0.33 -8.87 -0.41
C VAL A 58 0.53 -9.78 -1.61
N CYS A 59 0.20 -11.07 -1.48
CA CYS A 59 0.30 -12.03 -2.57
C CYS A 59 -1.08 -12.42 -3.11
N VAL A 60 -1.08 -12.87 -4.36
CA VAL A 60 -2.21 -13.49 -5.05
C VAL A 60 -1.87 -14.93 -5.38
N PHE A 61 -2.77 -15.84 -5.02
CA PHE A 61 -2.64 -17.25 -5.38
C PHE A 61 -3.38 -17.57 -6.68
N ASN A 62 -2.67 -18.19 -7.62
CA ASN A 62 -3.22 -18.71 -8.86
C ASN A 62 -3.14 -20.23 -8.82
N PRO A 63 -4.26 -20.94 -8.59
CA PRO A 63 -4.25 -22.39 -8.54
C PRO A 63 -3.78 -22.99 -9.88
N THR A 64 -2.97 -24.04 -9.81
CA THR A 64 -2.73 -24.89 -10.99
C THR A 64 -4.01 -25.68 -11.28
N SER A 65 -4.31 -25.94 -12.56
CA SER A 65 -5.51 -26.64 -13.00
C SER A 65 -5.84 -27.86 -12.14
N GLY A 66 -7.03 -27.88 -11.55
CA GLY A 66 -7.51 -28.98 -10.70
C GLY A 66 -7.03 -28.96 -9.24
N SER A 67 -6.21 -27.99 -8.82
CA SER A 67 -5.73 -27.89 -7.43
C SER A 67 -6.36 -26.73 -6.66
N THR A 68 -6.76 -26.99 -5.42
CA THR A 68 -7.18 -25.95 -4.47
C THR A 68 -6.07 -25.56 -3.48
N LYS A 69 -4.94 -26.29 -3.50
CA LYS A 69 -3.84 -26.17 -2.53
C LYS A 69 -2.52 -25.76 -3.17
N ASN A 70 -2.26 -26.18 -4.41
CA ASN A 70 -1.00 -25.96 -5.12
C ASN A 70 -1.21 -25.02 -6.30
N GLY A 71 -0.23 -24.16 -6.56
CA GLY A 71 -0.36 -23.10 -7.55
C GLY A 71 0.86 -22.22 -7.63
N ILE A 72 0.72 -21.13 -8.37
CA ILE A 72 1.72 -20.08 -8.50
C ILE A 72 1.27 -18.92 -7.62
N CYS A 73 2.15 -18.45 -6.75
CA CYS A 73 1.93 -17.25 -5.96
C CYS A 73 2.68 -16.06 -6.57
N LYS A 74 2.04 -14.89 -6.64
CA LYS A 74 2.60 -13.67 -7.23
C LYS A 74 2.36 -12.46 -6.34
N LEU A 75 3.25 -11.48 -6.42
CA LEU A 75 3.05 -10.19 -5.77
C LEU A 75 1.81 -9.48 -6.35
N PHE A 76 0.99 -8.89 -5.48
CA PHE A 76 -0.22 -8.20 -5.89
C PHE A 76 0.10 -6.77 -6.37
N THR A 77 0.42 -6.63 -7.65
CA THR A 77 0.84 -5.34 -8.24
C THR A 77 -0.26 -4.60 -9.00
N GLN A 78 -1.36 -5.29 -9.32
CA GLN A 78 -2.52 -4.73 -10.02
C GLN A 78 -3.77 -5.60 -9.80
N CYS A 79 -4.96 -5.01 -9.78
CA CYS A 79 -6.20 -5.73 -9.45
C CYS A 79 -6.45 -6.93 -10.37
N SER A 80 -6.12 -6.82 -11.66
CA SER A 80 -6.32 -7.90 -12.65
C SER A 80 -5.56 -9.19 -12.32
N VAL A 81 -4.45 -9.12 -11.58
CA VAL A 81 -3.75 -10.32 -11.09
C VAL A 81 -4.62 -11.07 -10.09
N GLY A 82 -5.39 -10.35 -9.27
CA GLY A 82 -6.29 -10.88 -8.24
C GLY A 82 -7.54 -11.60 -8.75
N ASN A 83 -7.76 -11.71 -10.07
CA ASN A 83 -8.94 -12.39 -10.64
C ASN A 83 -9.10 -13.86 -10.19
N SER A 84 -8.01 -14.53 -9.80
CA SER A 84 -8.03 -15.91 -9.31
C SER A 84 -8.15 -16.03 -7.79
N ASP A 85 -8.07 -14.92 -7.05
CA ASP A 85 -8.04 -14.92 -5.58
C ASP A 85 -8.92 -13.79 -5.04
N GLN A 86 -10.19 -14.12 -4.81
CA GLN A 86 -11.17 -13.22 -4.21
C GLN A 86 -10.65 -12.58 -2.92
N ARG A 87 -10.00 -13.36 -2.05
CA ARG A 87 -9.55 -12.87 -0.75
C ARG A 87 -8.40 -11.90 -0.92
N ALA A 88 -7.44 -12.18 -1.81
CA ALA A 88 -6.38 -11.22 -2.11
C ALA A 88 -6.96 -9.90 -2.64
N CYS A 89 -7.94 -9.96 -3.55
CA CYS A 89 -8.63 -8.76 -4.04
C CYS A 89 -9.31 -7.97 -2.91
N GLN A 90 -10.03 -8.67 -2.02
CA GLN A 90 -10.76 -8.08 -0.90
C GLN A 90 -9.84 -7.54 0.21
N ASN A 91 -8.59 -8.02 0.29
CA ASN A 91 -7.58 -7.47 1.20
C ASN A 91 -7.03 -6.11 0.75
N MET A 92 -7.41 -5.62 -0.44
CA MET A 92 -7.12 -4.27 -0.94
C MET A 92 -8.40 -3.46 -1.16
N PRO A 93 -9.26 -3.28 -0.13
CA PRO A 93 -10.63 -2.78 -0.30
C PRO A 93 -10.70 -1.30 -0.71
N LEU A 94 -9.63 -0.54 -0.52
CA LEU A 94 -9.55 0.86 -0.94
C LEU A 94 -9.12 1.01 -2.41
N THR A 95 -8.45 0.01 -2.98
CA THR A 95 -7.89 0.05 -4.33
C THR A 95 -8.68 -0.80 -5.31
N CYS A 96 -9.08 -2.00 -4.90
CA CYS A 96 -9.69 -3.00 -5.76
C CYS A 96 -11.12 -3.35 -5.34
N LYS A 97 -11.96 -3.55 -6.35
CA LYS A 97 -13.33 -4.04 -6.23
C LYS A 97 -13.41 -5.46 -6.78
N TRP A 98 -13.88 -6.39 -5.94
CA TRP A 98 -14.28 -7.72 -6.38
C TRP A 98 -15.71 -7.70 -6.96
N THR A 99 -15.91 -8.37 -8.09
CA THR A 99 -17.21 -8.64 -8.69
C THR A 99 -17.35 -10.14 -8.82
N VAL A 100 -18.39 -10.71 -8.22
CA VAL A 100 -18.70 -12.14 -8.28
C VAL A 100 -19.14 -12.54 -9.68
N ALA A 101 -18.89 -13.79 -10.07
CA ALA A 101 -19.42 -14.37 -11.28
C ALA A 101 -20.96 -14.37 -11.26
N THR A 102 -21.58 -14.04 -12.40
CA THR A 102 -23.04 -14.05 -12.58
C THR A 102 -23.40 -14.65 -13.92
N GLY A 103 -24.11 -15.79 -13.92
CA GLY A 103 -24.44 -16.51 -15.14
C GLY A 103 -23.17 -16.92 -15.91
N THR A 104 -22.98 -16.36 -17.10
CA THR A 104 -21.81 -16.60 -17.97
C THR A 104 -20.63 -15.64 -17.70
N THR A 105 -20.79 -14.65 -16.81
CA THR A 105 -19.71 -13.71 -16.48
C THR A 105 -18.79 -14.30 -15.42
N SER A 106 -17.48 -14.33 -15.71
CA SER A 106 -16.46 -14.72 -14.74
C SER A 106 -16.31 -13.67 -13.64
N SER A 107 -15.87 -14.10 -12.46
CA SER A 107 -15.48 -13.19 -11.39
C SER A 107 -14.33 -12.28 -11.84
N SER A 108 -14.29 -11.07 -11.32
CA SER A 108 -13.25 -10.09 -11.64
C SER A 108 -12.84 -9.23 -10.45
N CYS A 109 -11.56 -8.89 -10.41
CA CYS A 109 -10.96 -7.93 -9.51
C CYS A 109 -10.49 -6.73 -10.32
N VAL A 110 -11.15 -5.59 -10.17
CA VAL A 110 -10.87 -4.38 -10.95
C VAL A 110 -10.51 -3.22 -10.04
N ILE A 111 -9.73 -2.27 -10.53
CA ILE A 111 -9.47 -1.04 -9.78
C ILE A 111 -10.79 -0.29 -9.56
N HIS A 112 -10.93 0.32 -8.40
CA HIS A 112 -12.05 1.22 -8.18
C HIS A 112 -12.02 2.39 -9.18
N THR A 113 -13.19 2.75 -9.69
CA THR A 113 -13.43 4.12 -10.15
C THR A 113 -13.72 5.01 -8.95
N CYS A 114 -13.49 6.33 -9.08
CA CYS A 114 -13.85 7.30 -8.05
C CYS A 114 -15.31 7.16 -7.58
N ASP A 115 -16.23 6.93 -8.51
CA ASP A 115 -17.64 6.68 -8.21
C ASP A 115 -17.84 5.39 -7.40
N SER A 116 -17.19 4.30 -7.81
CA SER A 116 -17.30 3.03 -7.12
C SER A 116 -16.65 3.02 -5.73
N ALA A 117 -15.57 3.79 -5.53
CA ALA A 117 -14.90 3.93 -4.24
C ALA A 117 -15.74 4.76 -3.26
N ALA A 118 -16.50 5.73 -3.77
CA ALA A 118 -17.37 6.57 -2.96
C ALA A 118 -18.67 5.88 -2.50
N LYS A 119 -19.01 4.70 -3.06
CA LYS A 119 -20.23 3.98 -2.67
C LYS A 119 -20.23 3.64 -1.19
N GLY A 120 -21.32 4.00 -0.49
CA GLY A 120 -21.44 3.79 0.96
C GLY A 120 -20.71 4.85 1.80
N THR A 121 -20.16 5.89 1.17
CA THR A 121 -19.53 7.03 1.85
C THR A 121 -20.26 8.32 1.53
N ALA A 122 -20.17 9.31 2.41
CA ALA A 122 -20.82 10.62 2.21
C ALA A 122 -20.04 11.57 1.28
N LYS A 123 -18.79 11.22 0.89
CA LYS A 123 -17.87 12.10 0.15
C LYS A 123 -17.03 11.28 -0.84
N CYS A 124 -16.52 11.92 -1.90
CA CYS A 124 -15.56 11.27 -2.77
C CYS A 124 -14.29 10.90 -2.00
N VAL A 125 -13.83 9.65 -2.14
CA VAL A 125 -12.64 9.12 -1.47
C VAL A 125 -11.51 8.94 -2.47
N THR A 126 -10.28 9.11 -2.00
CA THR A 126 -9.07 8.86 -2.80
C THR A 126 -8.79 7.36 -2.93
N ILE A 127 -8.19 6.96 -4.05
CA ILE A 127 -7.85 5.55 -4.31
C ILE A 127 -6.32 5.37 -4.21
N PRO A 128 -5.79 4.61 -3.24
CA PRO A 128 -4.36 4.33 -3.14
C PRO A 128 -3.84 3.47 -4.29
N SER A 129 -2.59 3.70 -4.68
CA SER A 129 -1.78 2.75 -5.44
C SER A 129 -1.40 1.55 -4.58
N PHE A 130 -0.96 0.47 -5.23
CA PHE A 130 -0.57 -0.79 -4.56
C PHE A 130 0.62 -0.65 -3.62
N ASP A 131 1.52 0.30 -3.88
CA ASP A 131 2.66 0.61 -3.01
C ASP A 131 2.30 1.59 -1.87
N GLY A 132 1.06 2.11 -1.85
CA GLY A 132 0.62 3.14 -0.91
C GLY A 132 1.35 4.48 -1.04
N LYS A 133 2.15 4.68 -2.10
CA LYS A 133 2.96 5.89 -2.27
C LYS A 133 2.24 6.96 -3.09
N GLN A 134 1.28 6.55 -3.92
CA GLN A 134 0.52 7.42 -4.81
C GLN A 134 -0.98 7.22 -4.56
N TYR A 135 -1.77 8.24 -4.85
CA TYR A 135 -3.22 8.19 -4.70
C TYR A 135 -3.87 8.88 -5.89
N THR A 136 -4.96 8.31 -6.39
CA THR A 136 -5.87 8.98 -7.33
C THR A 136 -6.84 9.85 -6.53
N VAL A 137 -6.81 11.16 -6.80
CA VAL A 137 -7.73 12.11 -6.17
C VAL A 137 -9.08 12.07 -6.87
N CYS A 138 -10.15 11.98 -6.08
CA CYS A 138 -11.52 11.92 -6.56
C CYS A 138 -12.29 13.16 -6.11
N GLN A 139 -13.02 13.76 -7.04
CA GLN A 139 -13.76 15.00 -6.83
C GLN A 139 -15.23 14.84 -7.21
N PRO A 140 -16.14 15.57 -6.52
CA PRO A 140 -17.55 15.58 -6.90
C PRO A 140 -17.73 16.34 -8.22
N LYS A 141 -18.47 15.73 -9.16
CA LYS A 141 -18.95 16.35 -10.39
C LYS A 141 -20.42 16.00 -10.55
N GLY A 142 -21.29 16.90 -10.11
CA GLY A 142 -22.71 16.61 -9.93
C GLY A 142 -22.92 15.59 -8.80
N SER A 143 -23.73 14.56 -9.03
CA SER A 143 -24.00 13.47 -8.08
C SER A 143 -22.98 12.32 -8.11
N LYS A 144 -21.91 12.43 -8.90
CA LYS A 144 -20.90 11.38 -9.09
C LYS A 144 -19.50 11.84 -8.69
N CYS A 145 -18.64 10.89 -8.38
CA CYS A 145 -17.22 11.15 -8.15
C CYS A 145 -16.40 10.82 -9.39
N VAL A 146 -15.61 11.78 -9.86
CA VAL A 146 -14.70 11.64 -11.02
C VAL A 146 -13.26 11.87 -10.60
N VAL A 147 -12.31 11.43 -11.41
CA VAL A 147 -10.89 11.74 -11.19
C VAL A 147 -10.72 13.25 -11.26
N GLY A 148 -10.09 13.82 -10.24
CA GLY A 148 -9.84 15.26 -10.18
C GLY A 148 -8.72 15.69 -11.12
N GLU A 149 -8.91 16.85 -11.77
CA GLU A 149 -7.89 17.47 -12.62
C GLU A 149 -6.93 18.33 -11.76
N PRO A 150 -5.63 18.04 -11.73
CA PRO A 150 -4.61 18.77 -10.98
C PRO A 150 -4.46 20.25 -11.31
N SER A 151 -4.90 20.67 -12.51
CA SER A 151 -4.76 22.05 -13.00
C SER A 151 -5.97 22.95 -12.70
N SER A 152 -7.09 22.41 -12.20
CA SER A 152 -8.31 23.19 -11.88
C SER A 152 -8.48 23.48 -10.39
N LEU A 153 -7.52 23.03 -9.56
CA LEU A 153 -7.55 23.19 -8.12
C LEU A 153 -6.36 24.01 -7.64
N THR A 154 -6.60 24.93 -6.72
CA THR A 154 -5.52 25.61 -6.00
C THR A 154 -4.78 24.62 -5.11
N GLN A 155 -3.48 24.87 -4.86
CA GLN A 155 -2.62 24.06 -3.98
C GLN A 155 -3.31 23.74 -2.63
N ASP A 156 -4.06 24.71 -2.09
CA ASP A 156 -4.76 24.64 -0.81
C ASP A 156 -6.02 23.76 -0.85
N ALA A 157 -6.79 23.81 -1.96
CA ALA A 157 -7.92 22.91 -2.18
C ALA A 157 -7.44 21.46 -2.38
N TYR A 158 -6.25 21.29 -2.98
CA TYR A 158 -5.59 20.00 -3.13
C TYR A 158 -5.19 19.38 -1.79
N TYR A 159 -4.60 20.18 -0.91
CA TYR A 159 -4.22 19.76 0.44
C TYR A 159 -5.43 19.34 1.27
N LYS A 160 -6.56 20.06 1.15
CA LYS A 160 -7.81 19.72 1.85
C LYS A 160 -8.47 18.45 1.30
N LEU A 161 -8.50 18.26 -0.02
CA LEU A 161 -9.01 17.04 -0.67
C LEU A 161 -8.15 15.81 -0.36
N SER A 162 -6.85 16.02 -0.20
CA SER A 162 -5.90 15.01 0.24
C SER A 162 -5.89 14.82 1.78
N GLN A 163 -6.83 15.47 2.51
CA GLN A 163 -6.91 15.47 3.97
C GLN A 163 -5.59 15.79 4.67
N TYR A 164 -4.83 16.74 4.14
CA TYR A 164 -3.55 17.22 4.66
C TYR A 164 -2.45 16.15 4.74
N THR A 165 -2.61 15.03 4.04
CA THR A 165 -1.66 13.91 4.13
C THR A 165 -0.68 13.84 2.96
N TYR A 166 -0.80 14.72 1.95
CA TYR A 166 -0.02 14.62 0.70
C TYR A 166 0.33 15.98 0.06
N SER A 167 1.47 16.00 -0.63
CA SER A 167 1.87 17.05 -1.59
C SER A 167 1.75 16.51 -3.01
N CYS A 168 1.09 17.23 -3.91
CA CYS A 168 0.78 16.75 -5.25
C CYS A 168 1.50 17.54 -6.32
N ASN A 169 1.95 16.86 -7.37
CA ASN A 169 2.57 17.49 -8.52
C ASN A 169 1.52 17.71 -9.62
N ALA A 170 1.32 18.99 -9.99
CA ALA A 170 0.33 19.39 -11.00
C ALA A 170 0.66 18.91 -12.43
N GLN A 171 1.94 18.67 -12.73
CA GLN A 171 2.41 18.21 -14.04
C GLN A 171 2.24 16.70 -14.23
N THR A 172 2.58 15.89 -13.22
CA THR A 172 2.54 14.41 -13.32
C THR A 172 1.22 13.80 -12.90
N LYS A 173 0.29 14.64 -12.43
CA LYS A 173 -1.05 14.26 -12.00
C LYS A 173 -1.08 13.24 -10.84
N LYS A 174 -0.06 13.29 -9.97
CA LYS A 174 0.20 12.31 -8.91
C LYS A 174 0.53 12.99 -7.58
N CYS A 175 0.08 12.39 -6.49
CA CYS A 175 0.31 12.84 -5.11
C CYS A 175 1.34 11.96 -4.39
N ILE A 176 2.13 12.56 -3.49
CA ILE A 176 3.13 11.90 -2.65
C ILE A 176 2.81 12.19 -1.17
N ALA A 177 2.94 11.19 -0.30
CA ALA A 177 2.66 11.33 1.14
C ALA A 177 3.64 12.29 1.83
N CYS A 178 3.11 13.20 2.65
CA CYS A 178 3.93 14.01 3.55
C CYS A 178 4.46 13.08 4.67
N GLY A 179 5.78 12.87 4.69
CA GLY A 179 6.44 11.97 5.66
C GLY A 179 7.28 10.84 5.03
N ALA A 180 7.22 10.64 3.71
CA ALA A 180 8.18 9.79 3.01
C ALA A 180 9.47 10.59 2.77
N GLY A 181 10.53 10.23 3.49
CA GLY A 181 11.81 10.95 3.51
C GLY A 181 12.29 11.38 2.13
N SER A 182 12.60 12.68 2.02
CA SER A 182 13.28 13.26 0.88
C SER A 182 14.65 12.59 0.71
N SER A 183 14.85 11.86 -0.39
CA SER A 183 16.20 11.66 -0.91
C SER A 183 16.52 12.84 -1.80
N SER A 184 17.34 13.74 -1.27
CA SER A 184 17.97 14.82 -2.04
C SER A 184 18.89 14.19 -3.07
N ASN A 185 18.67 14.49 -4.35
CA ASN A 185 19.75 14.50 -5.32
C ASN A 185 19.68 15.83 -6.06
N ASN A 186 20.32 16.83 -5.44
CA ASN A 186 20.71 18.05 -6.12
C ASN A 186 21.71 17.69 -7.22
N ASN A 187 21.25 17.70 -8.47
CA ASN A 187 22.14 18.06 -9.56
C ASN A 187 21.45 19.17 -10.37
N SER A 188 21.64 20.40 -9.90
CA SER A 188 21.31 21.59 -10.67
C SER A 188 22.59 22.03 -11.38
N THR A 189 22.60 21.85 -12.69
CA THR A 189 23.55 22.51 -13.59
C THR A 189 23.25 24.00 -13.61
N SER A 190 24.07 24.78 -12.90
CA SER A 190 24.07 26.24 -12.95
C SER A 190 24.78 26.73 -14.22
N ILE A 191 24.07 27.52 -15.05
CA ILE A 191 24.70 28.50 -15.95
C ILE A 191 24.52 29.89 -15.33
N ASN A 192 25.61 30.63 -15.28
CA ASN A 192 25.82 31.89 -14.57
C ASN A 192 25.15 33.13 -15.23
N LYS A 193 24.47 33.92 -14.38
CA LYS A 193 24.71 35.35 -14.05
C LYS A 193 24.62 36.46 -15.12
N SER A 194 23.68 37.40 -14.93
CA SER A 194 23.87 38.89 -14.82
C SER A 194 22.50 39.56 -14.54
N LEU A 195 22.25 40.14 -13.34
CA LEU A 195 22.25 41.58 -12.97
C LEU A 195 21.44 42.47 -13.96
N ASP A 196 20.30 43.09 -13.58
CA ASP A 196 20.22 44.30 -12.73
C ASP A 196 18.94 44.42 -11.85
N ASN A 197 19.06 45.26 -10.81
CA ASN A 197 18.21 45.55 -9.62
C ASN A 197 17.25 46.77 -9.88
N PRO A 198 16.51 47.36 -8.90
CA PRO A 198 15.66 46.88 -7.78
C PRO A 198 14.21 47.45 -7.83
N THR A 199 13.26 46.84 -7.12
CA THR A 199 12.34 47.61 -6.24
C THR A 199 11.70 46.70 -5.18
N ASN A 200 12.01 46.98 -3.90
CA ASN A 200 11.22 46.85 -2.66
C ASN A 200 10.35 45.58 -2.46
N SER A 201 10.40 44.82 -1.37
CA SER A 201 10.83 45.09 0.01
C SER A 201 10.97 43.77 0.78
N THR A 202 11.97 43.73 1.68
CA THR A 202 12.14 42.87 2.88
C THR A 202 12.05 41.35 2.74
N THR A 203 13.22 40.73 2.57
CA THR A 203 13.57 39.47 3.23
C THR A 203 13.82 39.67 4.73
N ASP A 204 13.84 38.53 5.42
CA ASP A 204 14.48 38.23 6.71
C ASP A 204 13.61 38.34 7.97
N ASN A 205 13.65 37.43 8.95
CA ASN A 205 14.02 36.02 9.09
C ASN A 205 13.83 35.70 10.61
N TYR A 206 13.87 34.42 10.99
CA TYR A 206 13.93 33.88 12.36
C TYR A 206 12.64 33.98 13.21
N GLY A 207 12.28 32.99 14.03
CA GLY A 207 13.00 31.79 14.43
C GLY A 207 12.12 30.89 15.31
N SER A 208 12.49 29.61 15.28
CA SER A 208 12.39 28.60 16.34
C SER A 208 11.83 29.04 17.71
N SER A 209 10.79 28.35 18.18
CA SER A 209 10.58 28.11 19.62
C SER A 209 9.94 26.74 19.89
N LEU A 210 10.76 25.91 20.52
CA LEU A 210 10.53 24.78 21.42
C LEU A 210 9.11 24.66 22.03
N TYR A 211 8.51 23.46 21.97
CA TYR A 211 7.77 22.89 23.11
C TYR A 211 7.94 21.36 23.15
N VAL A 212 8.64 20.93 24.19
CA VAL A 212 8.90 19.54 24.60
C VAL A 212 8.02 19.27 25.83
N LEU A 213 7.50 18.05 25.91
CA LEU A 213 6.77 17.40 27.03
C LEU A 213 5.31 17.82 27.27
N LEU A 214 4.39 16.84 27.19
CA LEU A 214 3.89 16.15 28.39
C LEU A 214 3.36 14.75 28.04
N ILE A 215 3.93 13.78 28.74
CA ILE A 215 3.64 12.36 28.73
C ILE A 215 2.79 12.05 29.98
N PHE A 216 1.88 11.07 29.86
CA PHE A 216 1.14 10.34 30.91
C PHE A 216 0.17 11.13 31.80
N ILE A 217 -1.12 10.82 31.66
CA ILE A 217 -2.03 10.21 32.67
C ILE A 217 -3.45 10.31 32.11
N TYR A 218 -4.11 9.18 31.84
CA TYR A 218 -5.45 8.93 32.37
C TYR A 218 -5.72 7.42 32.31
N PHE A 219 -5.49 6.81 33.47
CA PHE A 219 -6.09 5.54 33.87
C PHE A 219 -7.60 5.74 34.05
N ILE A 220 -8.35 4.68 33.72
CA ILE A 220 -9.59 4.23 34.38
C ILE A 220 -10.75 5.23 34.42
N PHE A 221 -11.76 4.94 33.60
CA PHE A 221 -13.14 4.70 34.04
C PHE A 221 -13.74 3.60 33.16
#